data_AF-A0A1F4XI15-F1
#
_entry.id   AF-A0A1F4XI15-F1
#
_cell.length_a   1.000
_cell.length_b   1.000
_cell.length_c   1.000
_cell.angle_alpha   90.00
_cell.angle_beta   90.00
_cell.angle_gamma   90.00
#
_symmetry.space_group_name_H-M   'P 1'
#
loop_
_entity.id
_entity.type
_entity.pdbx_description
1 polymer ?
#
loop_
_entity_poly.entity_id
_entity_poly.type
_entity_poly.pdbx_seq_one_letter_code
_entity_poly.pdbx_strand_id
1 'polypeptide(L)'
;MSAYLSLGVKLGEFGFPTQDCYKFKLHAPVYRKDYLMGEIIYIDRFGNLVTNISSDLIRKSKRVQIRIKNKKINHLSQYYEEEKEGKLLILIGSSNFLEIAVNQGSAQKLLKAKTGDKVKIEKI
;
A
#
# COMPACT_ATOMS: atom_id res chain seq x y z
N MET A 1 -29.72 10.06 5.08
CA MET A 1 -29.17 10.56 3.80
C MET A 1 -28.94 9.44 2.78
N SER A 2 -28.24 8.34 3.10
CA SER A 2 -27.99 7.23 2.15
C SER A 2 -29.26 6.57 1.61
N ALA A 3 -30.27 6.35 2.47
CA ALA A 3 -31.56 5.77 2.06
C ALA A 3 -32.36 6.68 1.11
N TYR A 4 -32.32 8.00 1.29
CA TYR A 4 -33.02 8.96 0.42
C TYR A 4 -32.36 9.10 -0.96
N LEU A 5 -31.02 9.03 -1.03
CA LEU A 5 -30.32 8.94 -2.31
C LEU A 5 -30.71 7.67 -3.07
N SER A 6 -30.86 6.55 -2.36
CA SER A 6 -31.32 5.28 -2.98
C SER A 6 -32.76 5.34 -3.48
N LEU A 7 -33.57 6.30 -2.99
CA LEU A 7 -34.95 6.52 -3.42
C LEU A 7 -35.07 7.59 -4.52
N GLY A 8 -33.94 8.07 -5.05
CA GLY A 8 -33.91 9.02 -6.18
C GLY A 8 -34.13 10.48 -5.81
N VAL A 9 -34.03 10.83 -4.52
CA VAL A 9 -34.08 12.23 -4.09
C VAL A 9 -32.94 13.02 -4.74
N LYS A 10 -33.26 14.18 -5.34
CA LYS A 10 -32.29 14.99 -6.08
C LYS A 10 -31.19 15.50 -5.17
N LEU A 11 -29.94 15.47 -5.64
CA LEU A 11 -28.77 15.93 -4.88
C LEU A 11 -28.89 17.37 -4.37
N GLY A 12 -29.60 18.25 -5.10
CA GLY A 12 -29.84 19.64 -4.69
C GLY A 12 -30.76 19.80 -3.47
N GLU A 13 -31.48 18.75 -3.06
CA GLU A 13 -32.31 18.75 -1.85
C GLU A 13 -31.49 18.46 -0.58
N PHE A 14 -30.23 18.05 -0.72
CA PHE A 14 -29.33 17.75 0.41
C PHE A 14 -28.51 18.95 0.86
N GLY A 15 -28.61 20.09 0.17
CA GLY A 15 -27.95 21.34 0.52
C GLY A 15 -27.25 22.02 -0.66
N PHE A 16 -26.53 23.10 -0.34
CA PHE A 16 -25.78 23.86 -1.34
C PHE A 16 -24.52 23.12 -1.77
N PRO A 17 -24.11 23.21 -3.06
CA PRO A 17 -22.83 22.71 -3.51
C PRO A 17 -21.70 23.34 -2.68
N THR A 18 -20.85 22.50 -2.09
CA THR A 18 -19.64 22.94 -1.42
C THR A 18 -18.42 22.40 -2.16
N GLN A 19 -17.37 23.21 -2.22
CA GLN A 19 -16.04 22.79 -2.67
C GLN A 19 -15.10 22.56 -1.48
N ASP A 20 -15.61 22.70 -0.26
CA ASP A 20 -14.85 22.56 0.99
C ASP A 20 -14.63 21.07 1.32
N CYS A 21 -13.81 20.45 0.48
CA CYS A 21 -13.34 19.08 0.66
C CYS A 21 -11.90 19.13 1.15
N TYR A 22 -11.69 18.79 2.42
CA TYR A 22 -10.35 18.63 2.95
C TYR A 22 -9.68 17.39 2.34
N LYS A 23 -8.78 17.61 1.38
CA LYS A 23 -7.95 16.54 0.80
C LYS A 23 -6.72 16.32 1.69
N PHE A 24 -6.67 15.15 2.32
CA PHE A 24 -5.48 14.74 3.07
C PHE A 24 -4.29 14.61 2.11
N LYS A 25 -3.17 15.30 2.41
CA LYS A 25 -1.93 15.16 1.62
C LYS A 25 -1.23 13.87 2.03
N LEU A 26 -1.37 12.83 1.22
CA LEU A 26 -0.49 11.65 1.31
C LEU A 26 0.90 12.04 0.80
N HIS A 27 1.94 11.64 1.54
CA HIS A 27 3.31 11.84 1.09
C HIS A 27 3.53 10.99 -0.16
N ALA A 28 4.00 11.60 -1.25
CA ALA A 28 4.36 10.84 -2.45
C ALA A 28 5.67 10.07 -2.21
N PRO A 29 5.83 8.86 -2.78
CA PRO A 29 7.11 8.18 -2.76
C PRO A 29 8.16 9.00 -3.54
N VAL A 30 9.39 9.02 -3.03
CA VAL A 30 10.47 9.87 -3.55
C VAL A 30 11.53 9.03 -4.24
N TYR A 31 11.79 9.30 -5.51
CA TYR A 31 12.96 8.74 -6.19
C TYR A 31 14.23 9.45 -5.71
N ARG A 32 15.21 8.64 -5.30
CA ARG A 32 16.62 9.01 -5.15
C ARG A 32 17.40 8.28 -6.25
N LYS A 33 18.63 8.71 -6.51
CA LYS A 33 19.47 8.26 -7.65
C LYS A 33 19.28 6.77 -8.00
N ASP A 34 19.43 5.89 -7.01
CA ASP A 34 19.43 4.43 -7.24
C ASP A 34 18.27 3.69 -6.56
N TYR A 35 17.38 4.40 -5.87
CA TYR A 35 16.31 3.78 -5.09
C TYR A 35 15.04 4.64 -4.99
N LEU A 36 13.90 3.97 -4.85
CA LEU A 36 12.62 4.57 -4.53
C LEU A 36 12.38 4.46 -3.02
N MET A 37 12.04 5.58 -2.39
CA MET A 37 11.71 5.64 -0.96
C MET A 37 10.22 5.92 -0.79
N GLY A 38 9.48 4.95 -0.27
CA GLY A 38 8.10 5.11 0.15
C GLY A 38 7.94 4.91 1.65
N GLU A 39 6.69 4.79 2.07
CA GLU A 39 6.31 4.54 3.46
C GLU A 39 5.02 3.74 3.56
N ILE A 40 4.81 3.14 4.72
CA ILE A 40 3.55 2.47 5.07
C ILE A 40 2.50 3.55 5.32
N ILE A 41 1.42 3.53 4.54
CA ILE A 41 0.28 4.45 4.69
C ILE A 41 -0.88 3.82 5.45
N TYR A 42 -0.97 2.50 5.44
CA TYR A 42 -2.06 1.78 6.06
C TYR A 42 -1.64 0.35 6.44
N ILE A 43 -2.24 -0.16 7.52
CA ILE A 43 -2.09 -1.55 7.94
C ILE A 43 -3.49 -2.14 7.96
N ASP A 44 -3.71 -3.19 7.17
CA ASP A 44 -5.03 -3.81 7.08
C ASP A 44 -5.35 -4.66 8.32
N ARG A 45 -6.58 -5.19 8.38
CA ARG A 45 -7.06 -6.04 9.48
C ARG A 45 -6.31 -7.36 9.64
N PHE A 46 -5.61 -7.83 8.60
CA PHE A 46 -4.81 -9.05 8.63
C PHE A 46 -3.36 -8.76 9.05
N GLY A 47 -2.98 -7.48 9.08
CA GLY A 47 -1.65 -7.00 9.40
C GLY A 47 -0.72 -6.94 8.19
N ASN A 48 -1.26 -6.87 6.98
CA ASN A 48 -0.52 -6.54 5.77
C ASN A 48 -0.22 -5.04 5.76
N LEU A 49 0.95 -4.68 5.24
CA LEU A 49 1.45 -3.31 5.23
C LEU A 49 1.25 -2.72 3.84
N VAL A 50 0.33 -1.78 3.70
CA VAL A 50 0.05 -1.07 2.45
C VAL A 50 0.95 0.16 2.37
N THR A 51 1.68 0.29 1.26
CA THR A 51 2.61 1.40 1.05
C THR A 51 2.04 2.46 0.11
N ASN A 52 2.61 3.67 0.10
CA ASN A 52 2.29 4.71 -0.89
C ASN A 52 2.93 4.47 -2.27
N ILE A 53 3.48 3.28 -2.53
CA ILE A 53 4.21 2.99 -3.76
C ILE A 53 3.26 2.31 -4.75
N SER A 54 2.92 3.00 -5.85
CA SER A 54 2.13 2.41 -6.95
C SER A 54 2.93 1.36 -7.71
N SER A 55 2.25 0.32 -8.19
CA SER A 55 2.83 -0.71 -9.08
C SER A 55 3.46 -0.10 -10.34
N ASP A 56 2.96 1.04 -10.83
CA ASP A 56 3.47 1.71 -12.04
C ASP A 56 4.91 2.20 -11.87
N LEU A 57 5.30 2.51 -10.62
CA LEU A 57 6.65 2.93 -10.26
C LEU A 57 7.66 1.76 -10.29
N ILE A 58 7.14 0.53 -10.23
CA ILE A 58 7.92 -0.71 -10.08
C ILE A 58 7.85 -1.57 -11.34
N ARG A 59 6.76 -1.50 -12.12
CA ARG A 59 6.54 -2.26 -13.36
C ARG A 59 7.67 -2.17 -14.38
N LYS A 60 8.42 -1.06 -14.39
CA LYS A 60 9.61 -0.90 -15.26
C LYS A 60 10.82 -1.71 -14.81
N SER A 61 10.79 -2.34 -13.64
CA SER A 61 11.91 -3.04 -13.02
C SER A 61 11.55 -4.51 -12.78
N LYS A 62 12.13 -5.41 -13.60
CA LYS A 62 11.89 -6.87 -13.50
C LYS A 62 12.48 -7.51 -12.25
N ARG A 63 13.47 -6.87 -11.63
CA ARG A 63 14.09 -7.29 -10.37
C ARG A 63 14.21 -6.10 -9.44
N VAL A 64 13.65 -6.25 -8.25
CA VAL A 64 13.70 -5.22 -7.20
C VAL A 64 14.10 -5.86 -5.88
N GLN A 65 14.98 -5.19 -5.14
CA GLN A 65 15.25 -5.47 -3.75
C GLN A 65 14.43 -4.50 -2.92
N ILE A 66 13.52 -5.04 -2.11
CA ILE A 66 12.69 -4.26 -1.21
C ILE A 66 13.20 -4.46 0.20
N ARG A 67 13.46 -3.35 0.87
CA ARG A 67 13.98 -3.31 2.22
C ARG A 67 13.00 -2.56 3.12
N ILE A 68 12.58 -3.26 4.16
CA ILE A 68 11.77 -2.72 5.24
C ILE A 68 12.46 -3.07 6.56
N LYS A 69 12.84 -2.03 7.31
CA LYS A 69 13.66 -2.17 8.52
C LYS A 69 14.92 -3.03 8.27
N ASN A 70 14.99 -4.21 8.91
CA ASN A 70 16.12 -5.13 8.88
C ASN A 70 15.86 -6.34 7.97
N LYS A 71 14.76 -6.36 7.22
CA LYS A 71 14.42 -7.43 6.29
C LYS A 71 14.59 -6.97 4.85
N LYS A 72 15.02 -7.90 4.01
CA LYS A 72 15.19 -7.73 2.56
C LYS A 72 14.40 -8.82 1.84
N ILE A 73 13.69 -8.43 0.81
CA ILE A 73 12.88 -9.31 -0.05
C ILE A 73 13.26 -8.97 -1.49
N ASN A 74 13.57 -9.97 -2.31
CA ASN A 74 14.20 -9.78 -3.62
C ASN A 74 13.28 -10.12 -4.80
N HIS A 75 11.98 -10.30 -4.54
CA HIS A 75 11.01 -10.66 -5.55
C HIS A 75 9.66 -10.00 -5.26
N LEU A 76 8.84 -9.90 -6.31
CA LEU A 76 7.43 -9.58 -6.22
C LEU A 76 6.68 -10.90 -6.48
N SER A 77 5.82 -11.26 -5.55
CA SER A 77 4.94 -12.42 -5.68
C SER A 77 3.67 -12.02 -6.42
N GLN A 78 3.13 -12.92 -7.26
CA GLN A 78 1.82 -12.69 -7.88
C GLN A 78 0.67 -13.02 -6.92
N TYR A 79 0.90 -13.99 -6.02
CA TYR A 79 -0.11 -14.50 -5.09
C TYR A 79 0.50 -14.74 -3.71
N TYR A 80 -0.36 -14.76 -2.68
CA TYR A 80 0.05 -15.06 -1.30
C TYR A 80 0.65 -16.47 -1.14
N GLU A 81 0.30 -17.41 -2.01
CA GLU A 81 0.68 -18.82 -1.93
C GLU A 81 2.06 -19.15 -2.54
N GLU A 82 2.71 -18.18 -3.20
CA GLU A 82 4.03 -18.40 -3.81
C GLU A 82 5.15 -18.58 -2.77
N GLU A 83 4.89 -18.19 -1.52
CA GLU A 83 5.84 -18.27 -0.42
C GLU A 83 5.42 -19.27 0.65
N LYS A 84 6.38 -19.85 1.37
CA LYS A 84 6.07 -20.78 2.47
C LYS A 84 5.32 -20.09 3.59
N GLU A 85 4.52 -20.84 4.34
CA GLU A 85 3.85 -20.36 5.55
C GLU A 85 4.83 -19.61 6.48
N GLY A 86 4.43 -18.44 6.97
CA GLY A 86 5.24 -17.59 7.83
C GLY A 86 6.34 -16.80 7.12
N LYS A 87 6.49 -16.90 5.80
CA LYS A 87 7.44 -16.09 5.02
C LYS A 87 6.85 -14.76 4.60
N LEU A 88 7.72 -13.74 4.59
CA LEU A 88 7.41 -12.42 4.03
C LEU A 88 7.34 -12.52 2.52
N LEU A 89 6.34 -11.85 1.97
CA LEU A 89 6.09 -11.77 0.53
C LEU A 89 5.62 -10.36 0.18
N ILE A 90 5.74 -10.01 -1.10
CA ILE A 90 5.40 -8.68 -1.59
C ILE A 90 4.46 -8.81 -2.76
N LEU A 91 3.37 -8.06 -2.72
CA LEU A 91 2.28 -8.15 -3.68
C LEU A 91 1.95 -6.78 -4.22
N ILE A 92 1.25 -6.77 -5.35
CA ILE A 92 0.49 -5.60 -5.75
C ILE A 92 -0.96 -5.84 -5.32
N GLY A 93 -1.44 -5.02 -4.40
CA GLY A 93 -2.81 -5.08 -3.91
C GLY A 93 -3.83 -4.66 -4.97
N SER A 94 -5.11 -4.91 -4.68
CA SER A 94 -6.23 -4.50 -5.55
C SER A 94 -6.30 -2.98 -5.78
N SER A 95 -5.78 -2.19 -4.83
CA SER A 95 -5.68 -0.73 -4.93
C SER A 95 -4.47 -0.25 -5.75
N ASN A 96 -3.78 -1.16 -6.46
CA ASN A 96 -2.58 -0.90 -7.26
C ASN A 96 -1.36 -0.38 -6.46
N PHE A 97 -1.40 -0.50 -5.14
CA PHE A 97 -0.28 -0.18 -4.25
C PHE A 97 0.50 -1.43 -3.87
N LEU A 98 1.78 -1.25 -3.57
CA LEU A 98 2.63 -2.33 -3.09
C LEU A 98 2.28 -2.68 -1.64
N GLU A 99 2.07 -3.97 -1.40
CA GLU A 99 1.72 -4.54 -0.11
C GLU A 99 2.82 -5.49 0.36
N ILE A 100 3.16 -5.42 1.64
CA ILE A 100 4.09 -6.35 2.30
C ILE A 100 3.25 -7.22 3.24
N ALA A 101 3.24 -8.51 2.96
CA ALA A 101 2.42 -9.50 3.65
C ALA A 101 3.26 -10.65 4.19
N VAL A 102 2.66 -11.50 5.01
CA VAL A 102 3.24 -12.78 5.45
C VAL A 102 2.23 -13.87 5.11
N ASN A 103 2.67 -14.95 4.45
CA ASN A 103 1.75 -16.05 4.15
C ASN A 103 1.22 -16.66 5.45
N GLN A 104 -0.11 -16.68 5.62
CA GLN A 104 -0.82 -17.08 6.84
C GLN A 104 -0.31 -16.39 8.13
N GLY A 105 0.11 -15.12 8.03
CA GLY A 105 0.63 -14.39 9.18
C GLY A 105 0.44 -12.88 9.08
N SER A 106 0.94 -12.18 10.09
CA SER A 106 0.88 -10.71 10.16
C SER A 106 2.25 -10.09 9.92
N ALA A 107 2.41 -9.37 8.81
CA ALA A 107 3.62 -8.62 8.51
C ALA A 107 3.89 -7.54 9.55
N GLN A 108 2.84 -6.88 10.06
CA GLN A 108 2.92 -5.94 11.17
C GLN A 108 3.57 -6.57 12.40
N LYS A 109 3.10 -7.74 12.85
CA LYS A 109 3.65 -8.40 14.05
C LYS A 109 5.10 -8.84 13.82
N LEU A 110 5.38 -9.44 12.66
CA LEU A 110 6.72 -9.96 12.33
C LEU A 110 7.77 -8.84 12.22
N LEU A 111 7.42 -7.72 11.59
CA LEU A 111 8.32 -6.58 11.39
C LEU A 111 8.22 -5.53 12.51
N LYS A 112 7.27 -5.68 13.43
CA LYS A 112 6.86 -4.65 14.40
C LYS A 112 6.60 -3.30 13.71
N ALA A 113 6.11 -3.33 12.48
CA ALA A 113 6.00 -2.16 11.61
C ALA A 113 4.82 -1.26 12.01
N LYS A 114 4.92 0.02 11.69
CA LYS A 114 3.87 1.03 11.93
C LYS A 114 3.71 1.95 10.73
N THR A 115 2.55 2.59 10.62
CA THR A 115 2.32 3.66 9.64
C THR A 115 3.42 4.72 9.74
N GLY A 116 3.90 5.18 8.59
CA GLY A 116 5.03 6.10 8.45
C GLY A 116 6.42 5.42 8.41
N ASP A 117 6.53 4.12 8.71
CA ASP A 117 7.81 3.41 8.54
C ASP A 117 8.23 3.42 7.06
N LYS A 118 9.52 3.65 6.82
CA LYS A 118 10.08 3.78 5.48
C LYS A 118 10.28 2.42 4.80
N VAL A 119 9.97 2.40 3.51
CA VAL A 119 10.19 1.26 2.60
C VAL A 119 11.10 1.71 1.48
N LYS A 120 12.22 1.02 1.32
CA LYS A 120 13.20 1.30 0.27
C LYS A 120 13.10 0.24 -0.82
N ILE A 121 13.04 0.65 -2.07
CA ILE A 121 13.06 -0.24 -3.24
C ILE A 121 14.28 0.11 -4.08
N GLU A 122 15.18 -0.85 -4.23
CA GLU A 122 16.39 -0.76 -5.04
C GLU A 122 16.21 -1.60 -6.30
N LYS A 123 16.64 -1.07 -7.45
CA LYS A 123 16.69 -1.87 -8.68
C LYS A 123 17.96 -2.72 -8.63
N ILE A 124 17.85 -3.99 -9.03
CA ILE A 124 18.98 -4.92 -9.16
C ILE A 124 19.19 -5.26 -10.62
#